data_AF-A0A7W1EXS8-F1
#
_entry.id   AF-A0A7W1EXS8-F1
#
_cell.length_a   1.000
_cell.length_b   1.000
_cell.length_c   1.000
_cell.angle_alpha   90.00
_cell.angle_beta   90.00
_cell.angle_gamma   90.00
#
_symmetry.space_group_name_H-M   'P 1'
#
loop_
_entity.id
_entity.type
_entity.pdbx_description
1 polymer ?
#
loop_
_entity_poly.entity_id
_entity_poly.type
_entity_poly.pdbx_seq_one_letter_code
_entity_poly.pdbx_strand_id
1 'polypeptide(L)'
;MNSITEIKGLSNQEFVEKYAVPGSIGLVGGTHFIDKSIKKFQKKITSHGNESMWSHAFVFNGIREDKKWWILESDLEFYKKQTRVGVQENRADKYFDKAAYPNIAILNFNLSKEDQAKIIAEGLNLLAAKTEYSIREIFGVLISLANKKRSEENYLARENSFFCSAFVQHCYNAINIDLDENVSTKLLTPEEIYATKQNCSITILL
;
A
#
# COMPACT_ATOMS: atom_id res chain seq x y z
N MET A 1 -15.74 8.74 11.39
CA MET A 1 -14.72 9.80 11.48
C MET A 1 -13.42 9.10 11.81
N ASN A 2 -12.37 9.32 11.03
CA ASN A 2 -11.09 8.65 11.30
C ASN A 2 -10.48 9.21 12.58
N SER A 3 -10.00 8.33 13.44
CA SER A 3 -9.18 8.71 14.58
C SER A 3 -7.71 8.59 14.18
N ILE A 4 -6.95 9.69 14.29
CA ILE A 4 -5.52 9.69 14.02
C ILE A 4 -4.78 9.71 15.35
N THR A 5 -3.88 8.75 15.56
CA THR A 5 -3.03 8.65 16.75
C THR A 5 -1.57 8.69 16.34
N GLU A 6 -0.83 9.68 16.84
CA GLU A 6 0.61 9.77 16.65
C GLU A 6 1.37 9.09 17.79
N ILE A 7 2.30 8.22 17.44
CA ILE A 7 3.16 7.47 18.36
C ILE A 7 4.60 7.94 18.19
N LYS A 8 5.30 8.10 19.32
CA LYS A 8 6.72 8.46 19.37
C LYS A 8 7.47 7.50 20.28
N GLY A 9 8.78 7.37 20.03
CA GLY A 9 9.68 6.61 20.91
C GLY A 9 9.66 5.09 20.72
N LEU A 10 8.93 4.56 19.74
CA LEU A 10 9.03 3.16 19.33
C LEU A 10 9.96 3.00 18.13
N SER A 11 10.59 1.83 18.03
CA SER A 11 11.14 1.34 16.76
C SER A 11 10.01 0.92 15.81
N ASN A 12 10.32 0.83 14.53
CA ASN A 12 9.39 0.36 13.50
C ASN A 12 8.89 -1.07 13.80
N GLN A 13 9.76 -1.94 14.32
CA GLN A 13 9.41 -3.30 14.73
C GLN A 13 8.38 -3.29 15.87
N GLU A 14 8.69 -2.61 16.98
CA GLU A 14 7.77 -2.54 18.14
C GLU A 14 6.43 -1.93 17.76
N PHE A 15 6.43 -0.94 16.87
CA PHE A 15 5.22 -0.33 16.35
C PHE A 15 4.37 -1.34 15.56
N VAL A 16 4.96 -2.08 14.63
CA VAL A 16 4.25 -3.11 13.86
C VAL A 16 3.75 -4.22 14.78
N GLU A 17 4.58 -4.73 15.67
CA GLU A 17 4.20 -5.79 16.61
C GLU A 17 3.03 -5.39 17.53
N LYS A 18 2.93 -4.11 17.88
CA LYS A 18 1.90 -3.60 18.77
C LYS A 18 0.58 -3.24 18.08
N TYR A 19 0.64 -2.71 16.85
CA TYR A 19 -0.52 -2.09 16.21
C TYR A 19 -1.02 -2.82 14.96
N ALA A 20 -0.20 -3.67 14.33
CA ALA A 20 -0.64 -4.42 13.15
C ALA A 20 -1.69 -5.46 13.51
N VAL A 21 -2.68 -5.60 12.64
CA VAL A 21 -3.67 -6.69 12.67
C VAL A 21 -3.81 -7.28 11.26
N PRO A 22 -4.16 -8.56 11.12
CA PRO A 22 -4.42 -9.15 9.80
C PRO A 22 -5.45 -8.31 9.02
N GLY A 23 -5.20 -8.13 7.72
CA GLY A 23 -6.05 -7.34 6.82
C GLY A 23 -5.90 -5.83 6.92
N SER A 24 -5.23 -5.29 7.96
CA SER A 24 -4.95 -3.84 8.04
C SER A 24 -4.02 -3.36 6.93
N ILE A 25 -4.13 -2.08 6.57
CA ILE A 25 -3.24 -1.46 5.57
C ILE A 25 -2.04 -0.87 6.27
N GLY A 26 -0.84 -1.16 5.77
CA GLY A 26 0.38 -0.44 6.11
C GLY A 26 0.72 0.61 5.05
N LEU A 27 1.14 1.79 5.50
CA LEU A 27 1.73 2.83 4.66
C LEU A 27 3.14 3.13 5.15
N VAL A 28 4.07 3.34 4.23
CA VAL A 28 5.45 3.73 4.58
C VAL A 28 5.93 4.90 3.74
N GLY A 29 6.80 5.71 4.33
CA GLY A 29 7.42 6.86 3.70
C GLY A 29 8.93 6.71 3.58
N GLY A 30 9.42 6.15 2.48
CA GLY A 30 10.85 5.87 2.30
C GLY A 30 11.72 7.12 2.03
N THR A 31 13.04 6.96 2.15
CA THR A 31 14.04 8.01 1.91
C THR A 31 14.87 7.83 0.64
N HIS A 32 14.67 6.73 -0.10
CA HIS A 32 15.33 6.50 -1.38
C HIS A 32 14.80 7.45 -2.47
N PHE A 33 15.51 7.52 -3.59
CA PHE A 33 15.20 8.46 -4.68
C PHE A 33 13.80 8.26 -5.25
N ILE A 34 13.38 7.00 -5.45
CA ILE A 34 12.05 6.66 -5.95
C ILE A 34 10.98 7.09 -4.94
N ASP A 35 11.16 6.78 -3.65
CA ASP A 35 10.21 7.17 -2.59
C ASP A 35 10.02 8.68 -2.51
N LYS A 36 11.12 9.44 -2.52
CA LYS A 36 11.10 10.92 -2.52
C LYS A 36 10.35 11.46 -3.74
N SER A 37 10.55 10.84 -4.90
CA SER A 37 9.85 11.23 -6.12
C SER A 37 8.34 10.98 -5.98
N ILE A 38 7.92 9.80 -5.52
CA ILE A 38 6.50 9.44 -5.30
C ILE A 38 5.84 10.42 -4.31
N LYS A 39 6.49 10.71 -3.19
CA LYS A 39 6.00 11.66 -2.18
C LYS A 39 5.82 13.07 -2.76
N LYS A 40 6.78 13.53 -3.56
CA LYS A 40 6.72 14.83 -4.24
C LYS A 40 5.62 14.90 -5.31
N PHE A 41 5.39 13.82 -6.06
CA PHE A 41 4.34 13.79 -7.08
C PHE A 41 2.93 13.92 -6.49
N GLN A 42 2.74 13.43 -5.26
CA GLN A 42 1.48 13.54 -4.53
C GLN A 42 1.24 14.93 -3.93
N LYS A 43 2.17 15.89 -4.07
CA LYS A 43 2.05 17.23 -3.49
C LYS A 43 0.75 17.96 -3.86
N LYS A 44 0.21 17.73 -5.05
CA LYS A 44 -1.03 18.39 -5.52
C LYS A 44 -2.32 17.80 -4.96
N ILE A 45 -2.26 16.63 -4.33
CA ILE A 45 -3.41 15.94 -3.73
C ILE A 45 -3.42 16.02 -2.19
N THR A 46 -2.30 16.39 -1.56
CA THR A 46 -2.28 16.65 -0.12
C THR A 46 -3.08 17.91 0.23
N SER A 47 -3.73 17.90 1.39
CA SER A 47 -4.61 18.98 1.85
C SER A 47 -3.93 20.35 1.98
N HIS A 48 -2.62 20.36 2.26
CA HIS A 48 -1.83 21.57 2.49
C HIS A 48 -0.85 21.90 1.35
N GLY A 49 -0.90 21.15 0.24
CA GLY A 49 0.05 21.33 -0.86
C GLY A 49 1.50 21.02 -0.48
N ASN A 50 1.72 20.20 0.56
CA ASN A 50 3.03 19.70 0.98
C ASN A 50 3.32 18.36 0.30
N GLU A 51 4.59 17.92 0.28
CA GLU A 51 4.90 16.55 -0.17
C GLU A 51 4.21 15.53 0.74
N SER A 52 3.71 14.43 0.16
CA SER A 52 3.10 13.35 0.95
C SER A 52 4.12 12.72 1.89
N MET A 53 3.66 12.21 3.02
CA MET A 53 4.50 11.38 3.89
C MET A 53 4.69 9.96 3.34
N TRP A 54 3.81 9.52 2.43
CA TRP A 54 3.65 8.12 2.05
C TRP A 54 4.15 7.85 0.64
N SER A 55 5.04 6.87 0.48
CA SER A 55 5.52 6.42 -0.83
C SER A 55 4.99 5.05 -1.24
N HIS A 56 4.51 4.23 -0.29
CA HIS A 56 4.11 2.85 -0.57
C HIS A 56 3.01 2.36 0.37
N ALA A 57 2.25 1.37 -0.10
CA ALA A 57 1.10 0.78 0.60
C ALA A 57 1.09 -0.76 0.49
N PHE A 58 0.65 -1.46 1.53
CA PHE A 58 0.57 -2.92 1.56
C PHE A 58 -0.50 -3.40 2.54
N VAL A 59 -0.82 -4.69 2.50
CA VAL A 59 -1.74 -5.36 3.45
C VAL A 59 -0.96 -6.23 4.42
N PHE A 60 -1.25 -6.14 5.71
CA PHE A 60 -0.73 -7.09 6.69
C PHE A 60 -1.42 -8.43 6.54
N ASN A 61 -0.65 -9.49 6.27
CA ASN A 61 -1.17 -10.85 6.20
C ASN A 61 -1.41 -11.39 7.62
N GLY A 62 -0.37 -11.37 8.45
CA GLY A 62 -0.44 -11.95 9.80
C GLY A 62 0.92 -12.40 10.31
N ILE A 63 0.92 -12.91 11.54
CA ILE A 63 2.07 -13.60 12.12
C ILE A 63 2.05 -15.07 11.69
N ARG A 64 3.19 -15.59 11.22
CA ARG A 64 3.33 -17.00 10.81
C ARG A 64 4.13 -17.84 11.79
N GLU A 65 4.40 -19.08 11.41
CA GLU A 65 5.15 -20.08 12.18
C GLU A 65 6.55 -19.60 12.57
N ASP A 66 7.17 -18.79 11.70
CA ASP A 66 8.47 -18.13 11.96
C ASP A 66 8.38 -16.96 12.95
N LYS A 67 7.19 -16.69 13.49
CA LYS A 67 6.87 -15.64 14.47
C LYS A 67 7.13 -14.22 13.95
N LYS A 68 7.18 -14.06 12.63
CA LYS A 68 7.33 -12.75 11.98
C LYS A 68 6.02 -12.28 11.40
N TRP A 69 5.88 -10.96 11.30
CA TRP A 69 4.80 -10.34 10.55
C TRP A 69 5.08 -10.45 9.06
N TRP A 70 4.11 -10.97 8.33
CA TRP A 70 4.12 -11.06 6.88
C TRP A 70 3.17 -10.05 6.27
N ILE A 71 3.54 -9.54 5.10
CA ILE A 71 2.80 -8.55 4.33
C ILE A 71 2.60 -9.05 2.90
N LEU A 72 1.51 -8.60 2.29
CA LEU A 72 1.23 -8.73 0.87
C LEU A 72 1.33 -7.35 0.25
N GLU A 73 2.11 -7.22 -0.80
CA GLU A 73 2.36 -5.93 -1.45
C GLU A 73 2.58 -6.09 -2.94
N SER A 74 2.41 -5.02 -3.72
CA SER A 74 2.84 -5.00 -5.12
C SER A 74 4.01 -4.04 -5.25
N ASP A 75 5.20 -4.56 -5.55
CA ASP A 75 6.44 -3.79 -5.55
C ASP A 75 7.24 -3.96 -6.86
N LEU A 76 8.13 -2.99 -7.13
CA LEU A 76 9.15 -3.02 -8.17
C LEU A 76 10.53 -3.14 -7.52
N GLU A 77 10.93 -4.38 -7.23
CA GLU A 77 12.25 -4.65 -6.70
C GLU A 77 13.28 -4.73 -7.84
N PHE A 78 14.25 -3.82 -7.83
CA PHE A 78 15.44 -3.88 -8.67
C PHE A 78 16.56 -4.61 -7.92
N TYR A 79 16.60 -5.94 -7.98
CA TYR A 79 17.79 -6.69 -7.54
C TYR A 79 18.82 -6.75 -8.66
N LYS A 80 20.11 -6.79 -8.28
CA LYS A 80 21.35 -6.62 -9.09
C LYS A 80 21.46 -7.26 -10.49
N LYS A 81 20.47 -8.01 -10.99
CA LYS A 81 20.33 -8.53 -12.37
C LYS A 81 18.89 -8.98 -12.75
N GLN A 82 17.90 -8.82 -11.87
CA GLN A 82 16.51 -9.24 -12.09
C GLN A 82 15.53 -8.22 -11.51
N THR A 83 14.58 -7.78 -12.33
CA THR A 83 13.45 -6.94 -11.91
C THR A 83 12.29 -7.83 -11.48
N ARG A 84 11.93 -7.81 -10.19
CA ARG A 84 10.70 -8.44 -9.72
C ARG A 84 9.63 -7.37 -9.63
N VAL A 85 8.66 -7.45 -10.52
CA VAL A 85 7.53 -6.50 -10.58
C VAL A 85 6.28 -7.20 -10.06
N GLY A 86 5.43 -6.49 -9.31
CA GLY A 86 4.05 -6.85 -8.95
C GLY A 86 3.87 -7.49 -7.56
N VAL A 87 2.68 -8.05 -7.31
CA VAL A 87 2.29 -8.78 -6.07
C VAL A 87 3.35 -9.76 -5.54
N GLN A 88 3.73 -9.58 -4.29
CA GLN A 88 4.77 -10.32 -3.59
C GLN A 88 4.32 -10.49 -2.15
N GLU A 89 4.95 -11.46 -1.51
CA GLU A 89 4.83 -11.68 -0.10
C GLU A 89 6.20 -11.52 0.54
N ASN A 90 6.27 -10.66 1.55
CA ASN A 90 7.50 -10.30 2.23
C ASN A 90 7.30 -10.30 3.74
N ARG A 91 8.39 -10.35 4.50
CA ARG A 91 8.36 -10.02 5.93
C ARG A 91 8.27 -8.50 6.11
N ALA A 92 7.53 -8.08 7.12
CA ALA A 92 7.45 -6.67 7.53
C ALA A 92 8.82 -6.11 7.93
N ASP A 93 9.78 -6.98 8.30
CA ASP A 93 11.19 -6.68 8.59
C ASP A 93 11.84 -5.78 7.52
N LYS A 94 11.38 -5.87 6.26
CA LYS A 94 11.77 -4.97 5.15
C LYS A 94 11.65 -3.49 5.50
N TYR A 95 10.68 -3.13 6.35
CA TYR A 95 10.38 -1.74 6.72
C TYR A 95 10.88 -1.36 8.11
N PHE A 96 11.72 -2.19 8.76
CA PHE A 96 12.16 -1.92 10.14
C PHE A 96 13.37 -1.00 10.26
N ASP A 97 14.09 -0.71 9.16
CA ASP A 97 15.13 0.29 9.16
C ASP A 97 14.52 1.71 9.21
N LYS A 98 14.59 2.35 10.38
CA LYS A 98 14.06 3.70 10.62
C LYS A 98 14.74 4.77 9.75
N ALA A 99 16.00 4.59 9.34
CA ALA A 99 16.68 5.55 8.47
C ALA A 99 16.16 5.47 7.02
N ALA A 100 15.86 4.25 6.56
CA ALA A 100 15.25 4.02 5.26
C ALA A 100 13.76 4.41 5.24
N TYR A 101 13.02 4.06 6.29
CA TYR A 101 11.57 4.26 6.43
C TYR A 101 11.24 4.98 7.75
N PRO A 102 11.44 6.32 7.79
CA PRO A 102 11.22 7.11 9.00
C PRO A 102 9.74 7.27 9.38
N ASN A 103 8.81 7.06 8.44
CA ASN A 103 7.37 7.19 8.69
C ASN A 103 6.68 5.86 8.36
N ILE A 104 5.87 5.36 9.30
CA ILE A 104 4.99 4.20 9.10
C ILE A 104 3.60 4.55 9.63
N ALA A 105 2.56 4.19 8.89
CA ALA A 105 1.19 4.22 9.40
C ALA A 105 0.51 2.86 9.24
N ILE A 106 -0.43 2.58 10.14
CA ILE A 106 -1.31 1.41 10.09
C ILE A 106 -2.75 1.90 10.13
N LEU A 107 -3.53 1.55 9.12
CA LEU A 107 -4.97 1.83 9.03
C LEU A 107 -5.73 0.55 9.40
N ASN A 108 -6.43 0.60 10.52
CA ASN A 108 -7.25 -0.50 11.02
C ASN A 108 -8.74 -0.17 10.86
N PHE A 109 -9.41 -0.96 10.01
CA PHE A 109 -10.83 -0.82 9.69
C PHE A 109 -11.75 -1.59 10.64
N ASN A 110 -11.21 -2.14 11.74
CA ASN A 110 -11.91 -2.98 12.71
C ASN A 110 -12.64 -4.16 12.05
N LEU A 111 -11.97 -4.77 11.07
CA LEU A 111 -12.50 -5.85 10.25
C LEU A 111 -12.83 -7.08 11.08
N SER A 112 -13.93 -7.76 10.73
CA SER A 112 -14.23 -9.09 11.25
C SER A 112 -13.16 -10.10 10.80
N LYS A 113 -12.98 -11.22 11.53
CA LYS A 113 -12.05 -12.28 11.10
C LYS A 113 -12.37 -12.82 9.71
N GLU A 114 -13.65 -12.84 9.34
CA GLU A 114 -14.09 -13.26 8.01
C GLU A 114 -13.63 -12.28 6.93
N ASP A 115 -13.79 -10.97 7.16
CA ASP A 115 -13.37 -9.94 6.21
C ASP A 115 -11.85 -9.86 6.10
N GLN A 116 -11.13 -10.03 7.22
CA GLN A 116 -9.68 -10.18 7.22
C GLN A 116 -9.25 -11.34 6.32
N ALA A 117 -9.89 -12.50 6.47
CA ALA A 117 -9.60 -13.67 5.65
C ALA A 117 -9.91 -13.44 4.16
N LYS A 118 -11.00 -12.76 3.81
CA LYS A 118 -11.34 -12.42 2.41
C LYS A 118 -10.29 -11.52 1.76
N ILE A 119 -9.88 -10.45 2.45
CA ILE A 119 -8.83 -9.54 1.96
C ILE A 119 -7.52 -10.28 1.74
N ILE A 120 -7.11 -11.11 2.71
CA ILE A 120 -5.85 -11.86 2.64
C ILE A 120 -5.92 -12.92 1.53
N ALA A 121 -7.03 -13.66 1.44
CA ALA A 121 -7.24 -14.66 0.40
C ALA A 121 -7.17 -14.02 -0.99
N GLU A 122 -7.74 -12.83 -1.19
CA GLU A 122 -7.67 -12.13 -2.46
C GLU A 122 -6.23 -11.75 -2.82
N GLY A 123 -5.48 -11.19 -1.88
CA GLY A 123 -4.06 -10.88 -2.10
C GLY A 123 -3.22 -12.12 -2.42
N LEU A 124 -3.51 -13.26 -1.78
CA LEU A 124 -2.86 -14.55 -2.05
C LEU A 124 -3.27 -15.14 -3.42
N ASN A 125 -4.54 -14.99 -3.83
CA ASN A 125 -5.01 -15.39 -5.15
C ASN A 125 -4.28 -14.61 -6.25
N LEU A 126 -4.13 -13.29 -6.07
CA LEU A 126 -3.33 -12.47 -6.99
C LEU A 126 -1.86 -12.88 -7.01
N LEU A 127 -1.27 -13.18 -5.85
CA LEU A 127 0.09 -13.69 -5.76
C LEU A 127 0.26 -15.00 -6.54
N ALA A 128 -0.68 -15.94 -6.40
CA ALA A 128 -0.66 -17.20 -7.13
C ALA A 128 -0.85 -17.00 -8.64
N ALA A 129 -1.79 -16.13 -9.04
CA ALA A 129 -2.12 -15.85 -10.44
C ALA A 129 -0.97 -15.20 -11.23
N LYS A 130 -0.01 -14.55 -10.56
CA LYS A 130 1.22 -14.03 -11.22
C LYS A 130 2.09 -15.11 -11.85
N THR A 131 1.92 -16.37 -11.46
CA THR A 131 2.64 -17.48 -12.11
C THR A 131 2.03 -17.81 -13.47
N GLU A 132 0.79 -17.36 -13.73
CA GLU A 132 0.00 -17.69 -14.91
C GLU A 132 -0.21 -16.48 -15.86
N TYR A 133 -0.19 -15.24 -15.35
CA TYR A 133 -0.42 -14.01 -16.13
C TYR A 133 0.62 -12.93 -15.87
N SER A 134 0.93 -12.12 -16.88
CA SER A 134 1.73 -10.92 -16.63
C SER A 134 0.91 -9.93 -15.80
N ILE A 135 1.52 -9.31 -14.79
CA ILE A 135 0.89 -8.23 -14.00
C ILE A 135 0.36 -7.13 -14.92
N ARG A 136 1.01 -6.92 -16.07
CA ARG A 136 0.56 -6.00 -17.12
C ARG A 136 -0.78 -6.39 -17.73
N GLU A 137 -1.16 -7.67 -17.78
CA GLU A 137 -2.47 -8.11 -18.27
C GLU A 137 -3.54 -7.97 -17.18
N ILE A 138 -3.23 -8.35 -15.94
CA ILE A 138 -4.13 -8.18 -14.78
C ILE A 138 -4.49 -6.70 -14.60
N PHE A 139 -3.49 -5.81 -14.68
CA PHE A 139 -3.73 -4.37 -14.61
C PHE A 139 -4.08 -3.74 -15.96
N GLY A 140 -3.76 -4.38 -17.09
CA GLY A 140 -4.02 -3.94 -18.46
C GLY A 140 -5.49 -4.00 -18.88
N VAL A 141 -6.21 -5.04 -18.47
CA VAL A 141 -7.66 -5.13 -18.66
C VAL A 141 -8.36 -4.00 -17.92
N LEU A 142 -7.92 -3.73 -16.69
CA LEU A 142 -8.42 -2.59 -15.95
C LEU A 142 -8.08 -1.30 -16.73
N ILE A 143 -6.89 -1.15 -17.34
CA ILE A 143 -6.39 0.10 -17.98
C ILE A 143 -7.32 0.56 -19.11
N SER A 144 -7.88 -0.36 -19.89
CA SER A 144 -8.78 -0.04 -21.01
C SER A 144 -10.05 0.74 -20.61
N LEU A 145 -10.44 0.69 -19.33
CA LEU A 145 -11.66 1.33 -18.80
C LEU A 145 -11.46 2.75 -18.23
N ALA A 146 -10.22 3.26 -18.12
CA ALA A 146 -9.93 4.51 -17.39
C ALA A 146 -9.63 5.75 -18.26
N ASN A 147 -10.02 5.75 -19.53
CA ASN A 147 -9.81 6.90 -20.41
C ASN A 147 -10.73 8.08 -20.03
N LYS A 148 -10.20 9.03 -19.24
CA LYS A 148 -10.39 10.49 -19.39
C LYS A 148 -9.46 11.31 -18.48
N LYS A 149 -8.44 11.91 -19.12
CA LYS A 149 -7.68 13.14 -18.78
C LYS A 149 -7.00 13.29 -17.41
N ARG A 150 -5.67 13.15 -17.39
CA ARG A 150 -4.73 14.06 -16.69
C ARG A 150 -3.38 14.07 -17.44
N SER A 151 -2.77 15.25 -17.57
CA SER A 151 -1.70 15.64 -18.51
C SER A 151 -0.51 14.69 -18.66
N GLU A 152 0.04 14.69 -19.88
CA GLU A 152 1.20 13.95 -20.37
C GLU A 152 2.52 14.46 -19.76
N GLU A 153 3.19 13.61 -18.98
CA GLU A 153 4.65 13.39 -18.98
C GLU A 153 4.96 12.19 -18.04
N ASN A 154 5.68 11.18 -18.59
CA ASN A 154 6.09 9.92 -17.95
C ASN A 154 4.99 8.99 -17.38
N TYR A 155 4.02 8.65 -18.24
CA TYR A 155 2.94 7.68 -17.96
C TYR A 155 3.45 6.32 -17.44
N LEU A 156 4.49 5.74 -18.05
CA LEU A 156 5.03 4.42 -17.69
C LEU A 156 5.70 4.37 -16.30
N ALA A 157 6.37 5.45 -15.88
CA ALA A 157 6.94 5.55 -14.53
C ALA A 157 5.83 5.73 -13.48
N ARG A 158 4.75 6.44 -13.86
CA ARG A 158 3.58 6.69 -13.02
C ARG A 158 2.71 5.46 -12.81
N GLU A 159 2.46 4.67 -13.85
CA GLU A 159 1.68 3.43 -13.77
C GLU A 159 2.32 2.40 -12.85
N ASN A 160 3.65 2.29 -12.92
CA ASN A 160 4.41 1.37 -12.09
C ASN A 160 4.42 1.78 -10.61
N SER A 161 4.46 3.08 -10.32
CA SER A 161 4.66 3.61 -8.97
C SER A 161 3.44 3.48 -8.03
N PHE A 162 2.24 3.29 -8.56
CA PHE A 162 0.99 3.21 -7.77
C PHE A 162 0.33 1.82 -7.80
N PHE A 163 1.02 0.80 -8.33
CA PHE A 163 0.52 -0.57 -8.29
C PHE A 163 0.32 -1.08 -6.86
N CYS A 164 1.05 -0.55 -5.89
CA CYS A 164 0.89 -0.90 -4.47
C CYS A 164 -0.49 -0.49 -3.94
N SER A 165 -0.91 0.75 -4.18
CA SER A 165 -2.23 1.26 -3.81
C SER A 165 -3.36 0.58 -4.57
N ALA A 166 -3.19 0.36 -5.88
CA ALA A 166 -4.17 -0.35 -6.68
C ALA A 166 -4.34 -1.81 -6.23
N PHE A 167 -3.25 -2.46 -5.81
CA PHE A 167 -3.28 -3.80 -5.20
C PHE A 167 -4.07 -3.78 -3.89
N VAL A 168 -3.78 -2.84 -2.98
CA VAL A 168 -4.49 -2.73 -1.70
C VAL A 168 -5.99 -2.53 -1.92
N GLN A 169 -6.38 -1.63 -2.84
CA GLN A 169 -7.78 -1.44 -3.20
C GLN A 169 -8.41 -2.72 -3.77
N HIS A 170 -7.70 -3.46 -4.61
CA HIS A 170 -8.19 -4.73 -5.14
C HIS A 170 -8.50 -5.73 -4.03
N CYS A 171 -7.61 -5.88 -3.04
CA CYS A 171 -7.86 -6.74 -1.90
C CYS A 171 -9.08 -6.28 -1.09
N TYR A 172 -9.25 -4.97 -0.89
CA TYR A 172 -10.39 -4.39 -0.16
C TYR A 172 -11.72 -4.47 -0.92
N ASN A 173 -11.69 -4.56 -2.25
CA ASN A 173 -12.89 -4.84 -3.06
C ASN A 173 -13.52 -6.20 -2.72
N ALA A 174 -12.74 -7.17 -2.22
CA ALA A 174 -13.27 -8.48 -1.79
C ALA A 174 -14.31 -8.37 -0.67
N ILE A 175 -14.34 -7.23 0.03
CA ILE A 175 -15.31 -6.92 1.09
C ILE A 175 -16.14 -5.66 0.78
N ASN A 176 -16.13 -5.21 -0.48
CA ASN A 176 -16.87 -4.04 -0.96
C ASN A 176 -16.52 -2.72 -0.25
N ILE A 177 -15.26 -2.55 0.18
CA ILE A 177 -14.77 -1.27 0.70
C ILE A 177 -14.00 -0.53 -0.39
N ASP A 178 -14.52 0.63 -0.79
CA ASP A 178 -13.83 1.57 -1.67
C ASP A 178 -13.05 2.59 -0.84
N LEU A 179 -11.71 2.60 -0.96
CA LEU A 179 -10.84 3.46 -0.16
C LEU A 179 -10.91 4.92 -0.63
N ASP A 180 -11.25 5.18 -1.89
CA ASP A 180 -11.63 6.51 -2.37
C ASP A 180 -12.60 6.42 -3.57
N GLU A 181 -13.88 6.63 -3.28
CA GLU A 181 -14.99 6.62 -4.24
C GLU A 181 -14.83 7.61 -5.41
N ASN A 182 -13.96 8.63 -5.28
CA ASN A 182 -13.77 9.66 -6.29
C ASN A 182 -12.59 9.37 -7.23
N VAL A 183 -11.81 8.33 -6.94
CA VAL A 183 -10.57 8.03 -7.65
C VAL A 183 -10.65 6.65 -8.26
N SER A 184 -10.39 6.56 -9.57
CA SER A 184 -10.25 5.26 -10.21
C SER A 184 -9.16 4.46 -9.50
N THR A 185 -9.42 3.18 -9.20
CA THR A 185 -8.52 2.25 -8.49
C THR A 185 -7.05 2.31 -8.92
N LYS A 186 -6.75 2.62 -10.19
CA LYS A 186 -5.36 2.70 -10.70
C LYS A 186 -4.62 4.00 -10.44
N LEU A 187 -5.38 5.04 -10.13
CA LEU A 187 -4.85 6.35 -9.81
C LEU A 187 -4.78 6.57 -8.31
N LEU A 188 -5.37 5.64 -7.53
CA LEU A 188 -5.30 5.66 -6.08
C LEU A 188 -3.85 5.69 -5.63
N THR A 189 -3.49 6.69 -4.85
CA THR A 189 -2.13 6.84 -4.31
C THR A 189 -2.08 6.47 -2.82
N PRO A 190 -0.87 6.29 -2.25
CA PRO A 190 -0.72 6.10 -0.81
C PRO A 190 -1.33 7.24 0.02
N GLU A 191 -1.22 8.49 -0.46
CA GLU A 191 -1.87 9.66 0.16
C GLU A 191 -3.40 9.57 0.16
N GLU A 192 -4.02 9.11 -0.94
CA GLU A 192 -5.48 8.97 -1.00
C GLU A 192 -5.98 7.85 -0.09
N ILE A 193 -5.22 6.75 0.05
CA ILE A 193 -5.48 5.71 1.05
C ILE A 193 -5.40 6.30 2.46
N TYR A 194 -4.37 7.09 2.76
CA TYR A 194 -4.24 7.78 4.04
C TYR A 194 -5.42 8.73 4.31
N ALA A 195 -5.86 9.45 3.29
CA ALA A 195 -6.96 10.40 3.35
C ALA A 195 -8.35 9.76 3.19
N THR A 196 -8.46 8.42 3.21
CA THR A 196 -9.71 7.70 3.01
C THR A 196 -10.82 8.21 3.92
N LYS A 197 -12.05 8.33 3.40
CA LYS A 197 -13.22 8.71 4.21
C LYS A 197 -13.86 7.51 4.92
N GLN A 198 -13.40 6.30 4.61
CA GLN A 198 -13.87 5.08 5.24
C GLN A 198 -13.49 5.05 6.72
N ASN A 199 -14.42 4.58 7.56
CA ASN A 199 -14.24 4.63 9.01
C ASN A 199 -13.12 3.66 9.46
N CYS A 200 -11.96 4.22 9.77
CA CYS A 200 -10.80 3.48 10.28
C CYS A 200 -10.08 4.25 11.40
N SER A 201 -9.31 3.53 12.21
CA SER A 201 -8.30 4.15 13.07
C SER A 201 -6.96 4.16 12.34
N ILE A 202 -6.29 5.30 12.36
CA ILE A 202 -4.99 5.50 11.74
C ILE A 202 -3.98 5.73 12.85
N THR A 203 -3.01 4.84 13.00
CA THR A 203 -1.89 5.01 13.93
C THR A 203 -0.64 5.31 13.13
N ILE A 204 0.10 6.35 13.52
CA ILE A 204 1.29 6.83 12.80
C ILE A 204 2.50 6.79 13.73
N LEU A 205 3.62 6.27 13.25
CA LEU A 205 4.93 6.40 13.87
C LEU A 205 5.75 7.47 13.15
N LEU A 206 6.27 8.43 13.93
CA LEU A 206 7.13 9.54 13.48
C LEU A 206 8.60 9.40 13.98
#